data_AF-A0A1Q3QUZ4-F1
#
_entry.id   AF-A0A1Q3QUZ4-F1
#
_cell.length_a   1.000
_cell.length_b   1.000
_cell.length_c   1.000
_cell.angle_alpha   90.00
_cell.angle_beta   90.00
_cell.angle_gamma   90.00
#
_symmetry.space_group_name_H-M   'P 1'
#
loop_
_entity.id
_entity.type
_entity.pdbx_description
1 polymer ?
#
loop_
_entity_poly.entity_id
_entity_poly.type
_entity_poly.pdbx_seq_one_letter_code
_entity_poly.pdbx_strand_id
1 'polypeptide(L)'
;MYTANMNPQQQAWFHAEYERARKDEVAGVLFAFFLGMFGVHHFYLRRNGLGVLYLLFFWTGITAILGFIECFFMPGRVRDYNAAQAAYIASHIAPTAVSRCAACGAPIEPGAVFCFNCGAAIPGSAPFRPQAAG
;
A
#
# COMPACT_ATOMS: atom_id res chain seq x y z
N MET A 1 -1.91 -2.25 13.54
CA MET A 1 -0.98 -1.10 13.65
C MET A 1 -1.36 0.06 12.71
N TYR A 2 -1.67 -0.19 11.44
CA TYR A 2 -1.90 0.88 10.45
C TYR A 2 -3.07 1.84 10.76
N THR A 3 -4.14 1.37 11.38
CA THR A 3 -5.36 2.16 11.63
C THR A 3 -5.52 2.64 13.08
N ALA A 4 -4.52 2.44 13.94
CA ALA A 4 -4.67 2.65 15.40
C ALA A 4 -5.03 4.10 15.78
N ASN A 5 -4.67 5.07 14.94
CA ASN A 5 -4.91 6.51 15.16
C ASN A 5 -5.92 7.11 14.16
N MET A 6 -6.70 6.28 13.46
CA MET A 6 -7.69 6.73 12.47
C MET A 6 -9.09 6.82 13.11
N ASN A 7 -9.93 7.76 12.64
CA ASN A 7 -11.34 7.79 13.02
C ASN A 7 -12.13 6.64 12.32
N PRO A 8 -13.37 6.33 12.74
CA PRO A 8 -14.14 5.22 12.15
C PRO A 8 -14.38 5.34 10.64
N GLN A 9 -14.53 6.57 10.13
CA GLN A 9 -14.74 6.83 8.69
C GLN A 9 -13.46 6.60 7.89
N GLN A 10 -12.32 7.09 8.38
CA GLN A 10 -10.99 6.88 7.81
C GLN A 10 -10.61 5.41 7.82
N GLN A 11 -10.93 4.70 8.90
CA GLN A 11 -10.73 3.26 9.00
C GLN A 11 -11.56 2.51 7.95
N ALA A 12 -12.83 2.86 7.77
CA ALA A 12 -13.67 2.26 6.73
C ALA A 12 -13.12 2.51 5.33
N TRP A 13 -12.66 3.73 5.05
CA TRP A 13 -12.02 4.09 3.78
C TRP A 13 -10.72 3.31 3.53
N PHE A 14 -9.88 3.18 4.57
CA PHE A 14 -8.66 2.38 4.51
C PHE A 14 -8.96 0.92 4.16
N HIS A 15 -9.93 0.30 4.83
CA HIS A 15 -10.28 -1.09 4.57
C HIS A 15 -10.84 -1.27 3.16
N ALA A 16 -11.71 -0.36 2.70
CA ALA A 16 -12.27 -0.42 1.35
C ALA A 16 -11.17 -0.32 0.27
N GLU A 17 -10.23 0.60 0.42
CA GLU A 17 -9.14 0.79 -0.54
C GLU A 17 -8.12 -0.34 -0.48
N TYR A 18 -7.77 -0.79 0.72
CA TYR A 18 -6.88 -1.93 0.92
C TYR A 18 -7.44 -3.21 0.29
N GLU A 19 -8.73 -3.51 0.49
CA GLU A 19 -9.36 -4.70 -0.10
C GLU A 19 -9.40 -4.66 -1.63
N ARG A 20 -9.46 -3.46 -2.23
CA ARG A 20 -9.34 -3.30 -3.70
C ARG A 20 -7.91 -3.47 -4.20
N ALA A 21 -6.93 -3.06 -3.41
CA ALA A 21 -5.52 -3.04 -3.82
C ALA A 21 -4.75 -4.34 -3.50
N ARG A 22 -5.17 -5.08 -2.46
CA ARG A 22 -4.50 -6.29 -1.99
C ARG A 22 -4.40 -7.34 -3.09
N LYS A 23 -3.34 -8.15 -3.00
CA LYS A 23 -3.10 -9.29 -3.87
C LYS A 23 -3.36 -10.59 -3.11
N ASP A 24 -3.83 -11.59 -3.83
CA ASP A 24 -4.12 -12.91 -3.30
C ASP A 24 -2.87 -13.80 -3.35
N GLU A 25 -2.58 -14.48 -2.24
CA GLU A 25 -1.40 -15.35 -2.11
C GLU A 25 -1.51 -16.56 -3.04
N VAL A 26 -2.70 -17.15 -3.12
CA VAL A 26 -2.95 -18.36 -3.93
C VAL A 26 -2.82 -18.03 -5.41
N ALA A 27 -3.40 -16.92 -5.87
CA ALA A 27 -3.23 -16.46 -7.24
C ALA A 27 -1.75 -16.27 -7.60
N GLY A 28 -0.97 -15.67 -6.70
CA GLY A 28 0.47 -15.53 -6.87
C GLY A 28 1.17 -16.88 -7.05
N VAL A 29 0.89 -17.84 -6.17
CA VAL A 29 1.46 -19.21 -6.23
C VAL A 29 1.07 -19.92 -7.52
N LEU A 30 -0.20 -19.84 -7.93
CA LEU A 30 -0.67 -20.46 -9.18
C LEU A 30 0.05 -19.87 -10.40
N PHE A 31 0.27 -18.55 -10.42
CA PHE A 31 1.06 -17.94 -11.48
C PHE A 31 2.51 -18.38 -11.47
N ALA A 32 3.14 -18.51 -10.30
CA ALA A 32 4.52 -18.98 -10.20
C ALA A 32 4.66 -20.45 -10.62
N PHE A 33 3.69 -21.30 -10.29
CA PHE A 33 3.70 -22.72 -10.66
C PHE A 33 3.44 -22.95 -12.15
N PHE A 34 2.37 -22.36 -12.71
CA PHE A 34 1.97 -22.61 -14.10
C PHE A 34 2.67 -21.70 -15.12
N LEU A 35 3.00 -20.46 -14.74
CA LEU A 35 3.59 -19.46 -15.63
C LEU A 35 5.00 -19.01 -15.19
N GLY A 36 5.62 -19.76 -14.27
CA GLY A 36 6.95 -19.45 -13.73
C GLY A 36 8.06 -19.44 -14.78
N MET A 37 8.01 -20.35 -15.77
CA MET A 37 8.97 -20.39 -16.88
C MET A 37 9.02 -19.07 -17.65
N PHE A 38 7.85 -18.45 -17.87
CA PHE A 38 7.74 -17.16 -18.56
C PHE A 38 7.96 -15.97 -17.63
N GLY A 39 7.94 -16.17 -16.30
CA GLY A 39 8.09 -15.11 -15.31
C GLY A 39 6.87 -14.21 -15.13
N VAL A 40 5.68 -14.66 -15.54
CA VAL A 40 4.46 -13.83 -15.49
C VAL A 40 4.10 -13.45 -14.05
N HIS A 41 4.41 -14.31 -13.09
CA HIS A 41 4.17 -14.07 -11.66
C HIS A 41 4.88 -12.84 -11.11
N HIS A 42 5.98 -12.38 -11.74
CA HIS A 42 6.63 -11.13 -11.33
C HIS A 42 5.78 -9.89 -11.61
N PHE A 43 5.02 -9.87 -12.70
CA PHE A 43 4.14 -8.76 -13.03
C PHE A 43 2.95 -8.64 -12.06
N TYR A 44 2.55 -9.75 -11.43
CA TYR A 44 1.48 -9.76 -10.43
C TYR A 44 1.77 -8.83 -9.25
N LEU A 45 3.02 -8.80 -8.80
CA LEU A 45 3.52 -7.92 -7.71
C LEU A 45 4.23 -6.67 -8.25
N ARG A 46 3.99 -6.28 -9.51
CA ARG A 46 4.61 -5.12 -10.19
C ARG A 46 6.14 -5.15 -10.23
N ARG A 47 6.78 -6.31 -10.15
CA ARG A 47 8.23 -6.48 -10.30
C ARG A 47 8.61 -6.58 -11.78
N ASN A 48 8.25 -5.54 -12.55
CA ASN A 48 8.28 -5.56 -14.01
C ASN A 48 9.67 -5.87 -14.60
N GLY A 49 10.73 -5.33 -13.99
CA GLY A 49 12.10 -5.60 -14.46
C GLY A 49 12.47 -7.08 -14.44
N LEU A 50 12.05 -7.82 -13.40
CA LEU A 50 12.31 -9.26 -13.31
C LEU A 50 11.41 -10.05 -14.25
N GLY A 51 10.14 -9.64 -14.42
CA GLY A 51 9.25 -10.25 -15.41
C GLY A 51 9.81 -10.12 -16.83
N VAL A 52 10.30 -8.94 -17.21
CA VAL A 52 10.96 -8.72 -18.51
C VAL A 52 12.22 -9.58 -18.63
N LEU A 53 13.05 -9.65 -17.58
CA LEU A 53 14.24 -10.50 -17.59
C LEU A 53 13.88 -11.97 -17.84
N TYR A 54 12.86 -12.50 -17.17
CA TYR A 54 12.40 -13.87 -17.41
C TYR A 54 11.89 -14.07 -18.84
N LEU A 55 11.12 -13.13 -19.38
CA LEU A 55 10.64 -13.18 -20.77
C LEU A 55 11.76 -13.14 -21.82
N LEU A 56 12.93 -12.58 -21.50
CA LEU A 56 14.08 -12.58 -22.42
C LEU A 56 14.88 -13.88 -22.34
N PHE A 57 14.90 -14.52 -21.17
CA PHE A 57 15.70 -15.73 -20.91
C PHE A 57 14.88 -17.02 -20.83
N PHE A 58 13.56 -17.00 -21.08
CA PHE A 58 12.71 -18.19 -20.92
C PHE A 58 13.13 -19.39 -21.78
N TRP A 59 13.69 -19.12 -22.97
CA TRP A 59 14.17 -20.14 -23.89
C TRP A 59 15.41 -20.89 -23.39
N THR A 60 16.10 -20.37 -22.38
CA THR A 60 17.25 -21.05 -21.76
C THR A 60 16.84 -22.20 -20.85
N GLY A 61 15.54 -22.29 -20.49
CA GLY A 61 15.03 -23.28 -19.52
C GLY A 61 15.42 -23.01 -18.06
N ILE A 62 16.42 -22.16 -17.81
CA ILE A 62 16.89 -21.80 -16.45
C ILE A 62 15.77 -21.13 -15.65
N THR A 63 14.98 -20.27 -16.30
CA THR A 63 13.84 -19.57 -15.68
C THR A 63 12.74 -20.54 -15.24
N ALA A 64 12.61 -21.72 -15.83
CA ALA A 64 11.65 -22.74 -15.38
C ALA A 64 12.04 -23.29 -13.99
N ILE A 65 13.33 -23.57 -13.79
CA ILE A 65 13.85 -24.04 -12.50
C ILE A 65 13.73 -22.94 -11.45
N LEU A 66 14.14 -21.70 -11.80
CA LEU A 66 14.01 -20.56 -10.88
C LEU A 66 12.54 -20.27 -10.54
N GLY A 67 11.65 -20.26 -11.53
CA GLY A 67 10.21 -20.05 -11.33
C GLY A 67 9.59 -21.10 -10.40
N PHE A 68 10.00 -22.36 -10.53
CA PHE A 68 9.56 -23.43 -9.64
C PHE A 68 10.04 -23.22 -8.19
N ILE A 69 11.30 -22.83 -7.99
CA ILE A 69 11.83 -22.48 -6.66
C ILE A 69 11.07 -21.28 -6.08
N GLU A 70 10.80 -20.27 -6.91
CA GLU A 70 10.11 -19.06 -6.50
C GLU A 70 8.65 -19.30 -6.08
N CYS A 71 8.03 -20.38 -6.54
CA CYS A 71 6.69 -20.80 -6.10
C CYS A 71 6.60 -20.90 -4.57
N PHE A 72 7.62 -21.45 -3.91
CA PHE A 72 7.66 -21.60 -2.45
C PHE A 72 7.80 -20.26 -1.70
N PHE A 73 8.44 -19.27 -2.31
CA PHE A 73 8.63 -17.95 -1.72
C PHE A 73 7.53 -16.95 -2.09
N MET A 74 6.67 -17.31 -3.06
CA MET A 74 5.62 -16.44 -3.55
C MET A 74 4.61 -16.02 -2.47
N PRO A 75 4.14 -16.89 -1.55
CA PRO A 75 3.26 -16.47 -0.46
C PRO A 75 3.90 -15.38 0.41
N GLY A 76 5.17 -15.54 0.79
CA GLY A 76 5.92 -14.55 1.56
C GLY A 76 6.02 -13.21 0.83
N ARG A 77 6.34 -13.23 -0.48
CA ARG A 77 6.41 -12.00 -1.29
C ARG A 77 5.07 -11.30 -1.43
N VAL A 78 3.97 -12.04 -1.54
CA VAL A 78 2.62 -11.45 -1.58
C VAL A 78 2.30 -10.80 -0.23
N ARG A 79 2.66 -11.42 0.89
CA ARG A 79 2.50 -10.83 2.24
C ARG A 79 3.29 -9.54 2.39
N ASP A 80 4.56 -9.56 2.00
CA ASP A 80 5.43 -8.37 2.06
C ASP A 80 4.89 -7.24 1.17
N TYR A 81 4.43 -7.58 -0.04
CA TYR A 81 3.81 -6.63 -0.95
C TYR A 81 2.54 -6.02 -0.37
N ASN A 82 1.64 -6.85 0.18
CA ASN A 82 0.40 -6.38 0.79
C ASN A 82 0.67 -5.53 2.04
N ALA A 83 1.68 -5.87 2.85
CA ALA A 83 2.10 -5.08 4.00
C ALA A 83 2.65 -3.71 3.58
N ALA A 84 3.44 -3.64 2.50
CA ALA A 84 3.91 -2.40 1.92
C ALA A 84 2.75 -1.57 1.33
N GLN A 85 1.81 -2.22 0.64
CA GLN A 85 0.62 -1.58 0.08
C GLN A 85 -0.28 -1.01 1.20
N ALA A 86 -0.48 -1.74 2.30
CA ALA A 86 -1.19 -1.26 3.47
C ALA A 86 -0.52 -0.01 4.08
N ALA A 87 0.81 -0.01 4.20
CA ALA A 87 1.55 1.16 4.69
C ALA A 87 1.39 2.38 3.77
N TYR A 88 1.46 2.18 2.45
CA TYR A 88 1.26 3.23 1.46
C TYR A 88 -0.17 3.80 1.51
N ILE A 89 -1.20 2.96 1.54
CA ILE A 89 -2.60 3.42 1.62
C ILE A 89 -2.83 4.16 2.94
N ALA A 90 -2.29 3.65 4.05
CA ALA A 90 -2.40 4.29 5.35
C ALA A 90 -1.74 5.68 5.36
N SER A 91 -0.62 5.90 4.68
CA SER A 91 0.02 7.23 4.65
C SER A 91 -0.79 8.29 3.89
N HIS A 92 -1.66 7.88 2.96
CA HIS A 92 -2.54 8.78 2.22
C HIS A 92 -3.86 9.09 2.95
N ILE A 93 -4.26 8.22 3.89
CA ILE A 93 -5.54 8.32 4.63
C ILE A 93 -5.33 8.83 6.04
N ALA A 94 -4.20 8.48 6.67
CA ALA A 94 -3.88 8.93 8.00
C ALA A 94 -3.93 10.46 8.01
N PRO A 95 -4.52 11.07 9.06
CA PRO A 95 -4.34 12.50 9.25
C PRO A 95 -2.82 12.69 9.31
N THR A 96 -2.30 13.53 8.42
CA THR A 96 -0.93 14.04 8.49
C THR A 96 -0.62 14.26 9.96
N ALA A 97 0.35 13.49 10.49
CA ALA A 97 0.70 13.34 11.90
C ALA A 97 0.12 14.45 12.79
N VAL A 98 -0.70 14.09 13.80
CA VAL A 98 -1.34 15.01 14.78
C VAL A 98 -0.59 16.33 14.79
N SER A 99 -1.09 17.30 14.02
CA SER A 99 -0.39 18.54 13.84
C SER A 99 -0.37 19.20 15.21
N ARG A 100 0.82 19.48 15.74
CA ARG A 100 0.93 20.22 16.99
C ARG A 100 0.87 21.70 16.66
N CYS A 101 0.19 22.46 17.50
CA CYS A 101 0.17 23.91 17.39
C CYS A 101 1.59 24.45 17.45
N ALA A 102 2.01 25.19 16.42
CA ALA A 102 3.34 25.79 16.37
C ALA A 102 3.57 26.83 17.50
N ALA A 103 2.49 27.39 18.06
CA ALA A 103 2.57 28.38 19.12
C ALA A 103 2.64 27.76 20.54
N CYS A 104 1.85 26.71 20.82
CA CYS A 104 1.74 26.15 22.19
C CYS A 104 2.02 24.65 22.32
N GLY A 105 2.21 23.93 21.20
CA GLY A 105 2.49 22.49 21.19
C GLY A 105 1.28 21.59 21.44
N ALA A 106 0.08 22.13 21.68
CA ALA A 106 -1.14 21.33 21.86
C ALA A 106 -1.48 20.53 20.58
N PRO A 107 -2.00 19.29 20.71
CA PRO A 107 -2.45 18.52 19.56
C PRO A 107 -3.65 19.21 18.88
N ILE A 108 -3.61 19.32 17.56
CA ILE A 108 -4.66 19.92 16.75
C ILE A 108 -5.51 18.80 16.15
N GLU A 109 -6.83 18.96 16.20
CA GLU A 109 -7.75 18.06 15.52
C GLU A 109 -7.66 18.24 13.99
N PRO A 110 -7.78 17.16 13.20
CA PRO A 110 -7.76 17.25 11.75
C PRO A 110 -8.82 18.25 11.24
N GLY A 111 -8.38 19.28 10.51
CA GLY A 111 -9.27 20.30 9.95
C GLY A 111 -9.59 21.49 10.87
N ALA A 112 -8.99 21.59 12.07
CA ALA A 112 -9.16 22.78 12.90
C ALA A 112 -8.51 24.02 12.23
N VAL A 113 -9.29 25.10 12.12
CA VAL A 113 -8.84 26.38 11.56
C VAL A 113 -8.05 27.20 12.60
N PHE A 114 -8.32 26.96 13.88
CA PHE A 114 -7.71 27.63 15.03
C PHE A 114 -7.42 26.63 16.15
N CYS A 115 -6.41 26.91 16.98
CA CYS A 115 -6.08 26.12 18.15
C CYS A 115 -7.04 26.43 19.31
N PHE A 116 -7.76 25.42 19.83
CA PHE A 116 -8.66 25.60 21.00
C PHE A 116 -7.94 25.87 22.32
N ASN A 117 -6.62 25.62 22.39
CA ASN A 117 -5.84 25.82 23.62
C ASN A 117 -5.24 27.23 23.72
N CYS A 118 -4.74 27.80 22.61
CA CYS A 118 -4.08 29.11 22.63
C CYS A 118 -4.63 30.14 21.62
N GLY A 119 -5.57 29.76 20.76
CA GLY A 119 -6.18 30.64 19.76
C GLY A 119 -5.36 30.90 18.49
N ALA A 120 -4.15 30.34 18.36
CA ALA A 120 -3.33 30.53 17.15
C ALA A 120 -3.99 29.91 15.90
N ALA A 121 -3.90 30.61 14.76
CA ALA A 121 -4.40 30.12 13.47
C ALA A 121 -3.55 28.95 12.95
N ILE A 122 -4.18 27.97 12.31
CA ILE A 122 -3.52 26.78 11.76
C ILE A 122 -3.33 26.94 10.24
N PRO A 123 -2.10 27.20 9.76
CA PRO A 123 -1.86 27.42 8.33
C PRO A 123 -2.06 26.13 7.53
N GLY A 124 -2.81 26.20 6.43
CA GLY A 124 -3.00 25.07 5.50
C GLY A 124 -4.20 24.16 5.79
N SER A 125 -5.11 24.54 6.70
CA SER A 125 -6.38 23.85 6.99
C SER A 125 -7.41 24.04 5.86
N ALA A 126 -7.06 23.71 4.61
CA ALA A 126 -8.06 23.58 3.57
C ALA A 126 -8.95 22.37 3.91
N PRO A 127 -10.29 22.50 3.86
CA PRO A 127 -11.18 21.38 4.13
C PRO A 127 -10.89 20.25 3.15
N PHE A 128 -10.79 19.03 3.68
CA PHE A 128 -10.68 17.81 2.87
C PHE A 128 -11.88 17.76 1.93
N ARG A 129 -11.67 17.99 0.64
CA ARG A 129 -12.66 17.72 -0.41
C ARG A 129 -12.51 16.25 -0.80
N PRO A 130 -13.52 15.40 -0.57
CA PRO A 130 -13.51 14.07 -1.15
C PRO A 130 -13.44 14.23 -2.67
N GLN A 131 -12.44 13.59 -3.30
CA GLN A 131 -12.45 13.46 -4.76
C GLN A 131 -13.63 12.55 -5.10
N ALA A 132 -14.60 13.10 -5.81
CA ALA A 132 -15.73 12.32 -6.31
C ALA A 132 -15.18 11.21 -7.21
N ALA A 133 -15.45 9.95 -6.84
CA ALA A 133 -15.19 8.81 -7.69
C ALA A 133 -16.03 8.98 -8.97
N GLY A 134 -15.37 9.18 -10.10
CA GLY A 134 -15.95 9.13 -11.45
C GLY A 134 -15.78 7.76 -12.08
#